data_AF-A0A838WHJ6-F1
#
_entry.id   AF-A0A838WHJ6-F1
#
_cell.length_a   1.000
_cell.length_b   1.000
_cell.length_c   1.000
_cell.angle_alpha   90.00
_cell.angle_beta   90.00
_cell.angle_gamma   90.00
#
_symmetry.space_group_name_H-M   'P 1'
#
loop_
_entity.id
_entity.type
_entity.pdbx_description
1 polymer ?
#
loop_
_entity_poly.entity_id
_entity_poly.type
_entity_poly.pdbx_seq_one_letter_code
_entity_poly.pdbx_strand_id
1 'polypeptide(L)' 'MAFGNLALDLILQRVSGRLVSMRNGVYDNVPIDVVTGRKKVVDVPKYYNTDRLRPIYSTFHRQPVFIMTSDV' A
#
# COMPACT_ATOMS: atom_id res chain seq x y z
N MET A 1 10.24 -9.22 9.26
CA MET A 1 11.50 -8.46 9.03
C MET A 1 11.92 -8.46 7.55
N ALA A 2 10.99 -8.48 6.57
CA ALA A 2 11.37 -8.47 5.15
C ALA A 2 11.74 -7.08 4.63
N PHE A 3 11.01 -6.04 5.05
CA PHE A 3 11.26 -4.65 4.63
C PHE A 3 12.66 -4.14 5.01
N GLY A 4 13.13 -4.43 6.22
CA GLY A 4 14.46 -4.02 6.68
C GLY A 4 15.59 -4.69 5.91
N ASN A 5 15.45 -5.99 5.60
CA ASN A 5 16.44 -6.72 4.82
C ASN A 5 16.52 -6.19 3.38
N LEU A 6 15.37 -5.94 2.74
CA LEU A 6 15.34 -5.34 1.40
C LEU A 6 15.94 -3.93 1.37
N ALA A 7 15.71 -3.14 2.43
CA ALA A 7 16.36 -1.84 2.56
C ALA A 7 17.88 -1.98 2.73
N LEU A 8 18.33 -2.97 3.51
CA LEU A 8 19.75 -3.26 3.67
C LEU A 8 20.40 -3.71 2.36
N ASP A 9 19.73 -4.55 1.58
CA ASP A 9 20.22 -4.98 0.26
C ASP A 9 20.44 -3.79 -0.68
N LEU A 10 19.52 -2.82 -0.68
CA LEU A 10 19.68 -1.58 -1.45
C LEU A 10 20.89 -0.77 -0.98
N ILE A 11 21.11 -0.68 0.33
CA ILE A 11 22.28 0.00 0.92
C ILE A 11 23.58 -0.71 0.51
N LEU A 12 23.62 -2.04 0.58
CA LEU A 12 24.79 -2.84 0.17
C LEU A 12 25.08 -2.67 -1.33
N GLN A 13 24.05 -2.51 -2.15
CA GLN A 13 24.17 -2.22 -3.59
C GLN A 13 24.50 -0.74 -3.89
N ARG A 14 24.66 0.12 -2.86
CA ARG A 14 24.85 1.58 -2.98
C ARG A 14 23.73 2.29 -3.75
N VAL A 15 22.53 1.73 -3.72
CA VAL A 15 21.33 2.31 -4.33
C VAL A 15 20.61 3.16 -3.30
N SER A 16 20.49 4.45 -3.57
CA SER A 16 19.81 5.44 -2.71
C SER A 16 18.64 6.09 -3.44
N GLY A 17 17.79 6.83 -2.70
CA GLY A 17 16.61 7.50 -3.27
C GLY A 17 15.46 6.54 -3.62
N ARG A 18 15.42 5.36 -3.01
CA ARG A 18 14.37 4.35 -3.21
C ARG A 18 13.70 4.00 -1.89
N LEU A 19 12.42 3.67 -1.96
CA LEU A 19 11.56 3.33 -0.83
C LEU A 19 11.09 1.88 -0.99
N VAL A 20 11.30 1.07 0.04
CA VAL A 20 10.81 -0.32 0.05
C VAL A 20 9.29 -0.31 0.22
N SER A 21 8.59 -1.01 -0.66
CA SER A 21 7.15 -1.01 -0.77
C SER A 21 6.62 -2.44 -0.91
N MET A 22 5.31 -2.61 -0.78
CA MET A 22 4.63 -3.87 -1.04
C MET A 22 3.40 -3.59 -1.88
N ARG A 23 3.26 -4.32 -2.98
CA ARG A 23 2.17 -4.17 -3.94
C ARG A 23 1.64 -5.56 -4.27
N ASN A 24 0.33 -5.76 -4.15
CA ASN A 24 -0.33 -7.03 -4.45
C ASN A 24 0.28 -8.26 -3.75
N GLY A 25 0.74 -8.12 -2.51
CA GLY A 25 1.38 -9.24 -1.80
C GLY A 25 2.87 -9.43 -2.09
N VAL A 26 3.44 -8.67 -3.03
CA VAL A 26 4.84 -8.79 -3.46
C VAL A 26 5.65 -7.61 -2.94
N TYR A 27 6.84 -7.90 -2.42
CA TYR A 27 7.78 -6.87 -2.00
C TYR A 27 8.49 -6.26 -3.21
N ASP A 28 8.61 -4.94 -3.22
CA ASP A 28 9.24 -4.18 -4.31
C ASP A 28 9.87 -2.90 -3.75
N ASN A 29 10.50 -2.09 -4.58
CA ASN A 29 11.03 -0.79 -4.20
C ASN A 29 10.77 0.25 -5.30
N VAL A 30 10.26 1.40 -4.90
CA VAL A 30 9.89 2.49 -5.80
C VAL A 30 10.81 3.69 -5.59
N PRO A 31 11.02 4.54 -6.61
CA PRO A 31 11.72 5.80 -6.41
C PRO A 31 10.99 6.69 -5.38
N ILE A 32 11.75 7.45 -4.59
CA ILE A 32 11.19 8.21 -3.46
C ILE A 32 10.29 9.37 -3.90
N ASP A 33 10.48 9.89 -5.11
CA ASP A 33 9.64 10.92 -5.72
C ASP A 33 8.16 10.52 -5.84
N VAL A 34 7.86 9.22 -5.98
CA VAL A 34 6.50 8.67 -6.08
C VAL A 34 5.63 9.08 -4.88
N VAL A 35 6.21 9.28 -3.69
CA VAL A 35 5.46 9.69 -2.49
C VAL A 35 4.88 11.10 -2.60
N THR A 36 5.44 11.94 -3.49
CA THR A 36 4.96 13.32 -3.70
C THR A 36 3.79 13.39 -4.67
N GLY A 37 3.56 12.35 -5.48
CA GLY A 37 2.54 12.34 -6.51
C GLY A 37 1.14 12.06 -5.94
N ARG A 38 0.86 10.80 -5.62
CA ARG A 38 -0.49 10.35 -5.25
C ARG A 38 -0.55 9.92 -3.79
N LYS A 39 -1.47 10.51 -3.04
CA LYS A 39 -1.77 10.09 -1.67
C LYS A 39 -2.68 8.86 -1.69
N LYS A 40 -2.32 7.85 -0.91
CA LYS A 40 -3.18 6.69 -0.64
C LYS A 40 -4.26 7.12 0.35
N VAL A 41 -5.44 7.43 -0.15
CA VAL A 41 -6.60 7.84 0.66
C VAL A 41 -7.66 6.76 0.57
N VAL A 42 -8.38 6.57 1.67
CA VAL A 42 -9.50 5.64 1.77
C VAL A 42 -10.69 6.19 1.00
N ASP A 43 -11.27 5.36 0.12
CA ASP A 43 -12.58 5.64 -0.46
C ASP A 43 -13.68 5.29 0.55
N VAL A 44 -14.11 6.30 1.32
CA VAL A 44 -15.13 6.14 2.37
C VAL A 44 -16.49 5.74 1.77
N PRO A 45 -17.03 6.41 0.72
CA PRO A 45 -18.31 6.02 0.11
C PRO A 45 -18.35 4.57 -0.40
N LYS A 46 -17.24 4.06 -0.92
CA LYS A 46 -17.17 2.72 -1.49
C LYS A 46 -17.06 1.62 -0.45
N TYR A 47 -16.32 1.87 0.64
CA TYR A 47 -15.96 0.81 1.58
C TYR A 47 -16.58 0.96 2.97
N TYR A 48 -17.14 2.12 3.33
CA TYR A 48 -17.66 2.41 4.66
C TYR A 48 -19.07 2.98 4.62
N ASN A 49 -19.90 2.54 5.57
CA ASN A 49 -21.17 3.17 5.86
C ASN A 49 -20.95 4.26 6.93
N THR A 50 -21.24 5.51 6.59
CA THR A 50 -21.05 6.68 7.47
C THR A 50 -22.07 6.75 8.60
N ASP A 51 -23.27 6.23 8.43
CA ASP A 51 -24.31 6.23 9.46
C ASP A 51 -24.02 5.20 10.57
N ARG A 52 -23.47 4.05 10.18
CA ARG A 52 -23.17 2.92 11.06
C ARG A 52 -21.70 2.82 11.45
N LEU A 53 -20.85 3.70 10.92
CA LEU A 53 -19.41 3.78 11.15
C LEU A 53 -18.68 2.43 10.99
N ARG A 54 -19.04 1.66 9.96
CA ARG A 54 -18.49 0.31 9.73
C ARG A 54 -18.23 0.01 8.25
N PRO A 55 -17.30 -0.92 7.93
CA PRO A 55 -17.10 -1.38 6.57
C PRO A 55 -18.35 -2.00 5.95
N ILE A 56 -18.46 -1.94 4.62
CA ILE A 56 -19.51 -2.60 3.85
C ILE A 56 -19.08 -4.03 3.55
N TYR A 57 -19.81 -5.01 4.09
CA TYR A 57 -19.40 -6.43 4.08
C TYR A 57 -19.87 -7.26 2.87
N SER A 58 -20.45 -6.62 1.84
CA SER A 58 -21.20 -7.33 0.79
C SER A 58 -20.34 -8.08 -0.23
N THR A 59 -19.02 -7.80 -0.35
CA THR A 59 -18.24 -8.31 -1.48
C THR A 59 -16.74 -8.47 -1.18
N PHE A 60 -16.35 -9.22 -0.14
CA PHE A 60 -14.92 -9.48 0.12
C PHE A 60 -14.26 -10.46 -0.86
N HIS A 61 -15.04 -11.13 -1.71
CA HIS A 61 -14.48 -12.09 -2.64
C HIS A 61 -13.56 -11.36 -3.64
N ARG A 62 -12.28 -11.79 -3.69
CA ARG A 62 -11.20 -11.18 -4.48
C ARG A 62 -10.82 -9.74 -4.08
N GLN A 63 -11.27 -9.27 -2.93
CA GLN A 63 -10.78 -8.00 -2.38
C GLN A 63 -9.44 -8.22 -1.65
N PRO A 64 -8.53 -7.26 -1.74
CA PRO A 64 -7.26 -7.30 -1.03
C PRO A 64 -7.48 -7.08 0.47
N VAL A 65 -6.54 -7.64 1.26
CA VAL A 65 -6.55 -7.55 2.74
C VAL A 65 -6.70 -6.11 3.23
N PHE A 66 -6.11 -5.15 2.51
CA PHE A 66 -6.29 -3.72 2.73
C PHE A 66 -7.16 -3.12 1.63
N ILE A 67 -8.46 -3.23 1.82
CA ILE A 67 -9.53 -2.68 0.97
C ILE A 67 -9.30 -1.17 0.69
N MET A 68 -8.61 -0.50 1.61
CA MET A 68 -8.28 0.93 1.61
C MET A 68 -7.43 1.46 0.44
N THR A 69 -6.68 0.61 -0.27
CA THR A 69 -5.54 1.09 -1.10
C THR A 69 -5.50 0.50 -2.51
N SER A 70 -6.49 -0.29 -2.89
CA SER A 70 -6.33 -1.15 -4.07
C SER A 70 -6.97 -0.67 -5.35
N ASP A 71 -7.83 0.34 -5.28
CA ASP A 71 -8.48 0.93 -6.47
C ASP A 71 -7.80 2.24 -6.93
N VAL A 72 -6.48 2.31 -6.77
CA VAL A 72 -5.67 3.51 -7.02
C VAL A 72 -4.38 3.14 -7.74
#